data_AF-A0A2L0N4W2-F1
#
_entry.id   AF-A0A2L0N4W2-F1
#
_cell.length_a   1.000
_cell.length_b   1.000
_cell.length_c   1.000
_cell.angle_alpha   90.00
_cell.angle_beta   90.00
_cell.angle_gamma   90.00
#
_symmetry.space_group_name_H-M   'P 1'
#
loop_
_entity.id
_entity.type
_entity.pdbx_description
1 polymer ?
#
loop_
_entity_poly.entity_id
_entity_poly.type
_entity_poly.pdbx_seq_one_letter_code
_entity_poly.pdbx_strand_id
1 'polypeptide(L)'
;MSYVRTFLPWIIFAVLPSGQWQWASLAALVVAVALIAQQRRAGAGFDALIIELGSAAYFAALAAVAFADPQSGVHDYSAALSSATLALIAGVSLLIGKPFTLGIAKRTTPQEVWGLKPFIRTNVVITAVWTGAFAATAAVLAVFAHAGQGHSTAATLTQVAGFALPMVFTVRYVAAVQAKAGPS
;
A
#
# COMPACT_ATOMS: atom_id res chain seq x y z
N MET A 1 -15.37 -1.33 -4.73
CA MET A 1 -14.27 -1.22 -5.74
C MET A 1 -12.95 -1.35 -5.02
N SER A 2 -12.16 -2.34 -5.45
CA SER A 2 -11.21 -3.12 -4.63
C SER A 2 -9.92 -2.39 -4.25
N TYR A 3 -9.38 -2.71 -3.05
CA TYR A 3 -8.00 -2.40 -2.60
C TYR A 3 -6.95 -2.57 -3.71
N VAL A 4 -7.19 -3.50 -4.63
CA VAL A 4 -6.40 -3.75 -5.83
C VAL A 4 -6.10 -2.47 -6.63
N ARG A 5 -7.05 -1.54 -6.79
CA ARG A 5 -6.80 -0.30 -7.56
C ARG A 5 -5.79 0.60 -6.84
N THR A 6 -5.95 0.76 -5.54
CA THR A 6 -5.04 1.59 -4.73
C THR A 6 -3.64 1.00 -4.68
N PHE A 7 -3.53 -0.33 -4.64
CA PHE A 7 -2.25 -1.03 -4.63
C PHE A 7 -1.70 -1.36 -6.03
N LEU A 8 -2.36 -0.93 -7.11
CA LEU A 8 -2.01 -1.32 -8.46
C LEU A 8 -0.56 -0.96 -8.86
N PRO A 9 -0.02 0.24 -8.55
CA PRO A 9 1.39 0.55 -8.82
C PRO A 9 2.36 -0.44 -8.17
N TRP A 10 2.07 -0.85 -6.93
CA TRP A 10 2.88 -1.79 -6.17
C TRP A 10 2.82 -3.20 -6.73
N ILE A 11 1.64 -3.62 -7.19
CA ILE A 11 1.44 -4.91 -7.86
C ILE A 11 2.22 -4.94 -9.17
N ILE A 12 2.14 -3.88 -9.99
CA ILE A 12 2.89 -3.77 -11.25
C ILE A 12 4.39 -3.89 -11.00
N PHE A 13 4.90 -3.17 -10.00
CA PHE A 13 6.31 -3.24 -9.63
C PHE A 13 6.71 -4.65 -9.18
N ALA A 14 5.88 -5.34 -8.40
CA ALA A 14 6.18 -6.68 -7.87
C ALA A 14 6.09 -7.80 -8.92
N VAL A 15 5.25 -7.65 -9.95
CA VAL A 15 5.02 -8.68 -10.98
C VAL A 15 6.02 -8.59 -12.12
N LEU A 16 6.51 -7.39 -12.43
CA LEU A 16 7.48 -7.21 -13.49
C LEU A 16 8.84 -7.83 -13.11
N PRO A 17 9.57 -8.41 -14.08
CA PRO A 17 10.86 -9.05 -13.79
C PRO A 17 11.83 -8.09 -13.11
N SER A 18 12.46 -8.54 -12.02
CA SER A 18 13.41 -7.73 -11.23
C SER A 18 14.56 -7.18 -12.08
N GLY A 19 15.06 -7.95 -13.05
CA GLY A 19 16.08 -7.49 -13.99
C GLY A 19 15.70 -6.24 -14.81
N GLN A 20 14.42 -5.84 -14.82
CA GLN A 20 13.90 -4.66 -15.50
C GLN A 20 13.34 -3.62 -14.52
N TRP A 21 13.86 -3.56 -13.29
CA TRP A 21 13.36 -2.67 -12.22
C TRP A 21 13.26 -1.18 -12.59
N GLN A 22 14.08 -0.71 -13.54
CA GLN A 22 13.99 0.64 -14.13
C GLN A 22 12.63 0.85 -14.81
N TRP A 23 12.28 -0.05 -15.73
CA TRP A 23 11.01 0.00 -16.45
C TRP A 23 9.83 -0.35 -15.55
N ALA A 24 10.04 -1.24 -14.58
CA ALA A 24 9.01 -1.57 -13.59
C ALA A 24 8.65 -0.38 -12.70
N SER A 25 9.65 0.35 -12.19
CA SER A 25 9.44 1.55 -11.38
C SER A 25 8.81 2.68 -12.20
N LEU A 26 9.23 2.86 -13.46
CA LEU A 26 8.59 3.82 -14.36
C LEU A 26 7.14 3.46 -14.68
N ALA A 27 6.84 2.19 -14.97
CA ALA A 27 5.47 1.73 -15.23
C ALA A 27 4.59 1.95 -13.99
N ALA A 28 5.09 1.61 -12.80
CA ALA A 28 4.40 1.86 -11.54
C ALA A 28 4.15 3.37 -11.30
N LEU A 29 5.13 4.23 -11.62
CA LEU A 29 4.97 5.69 -11.55
C LEU A 29 3.86 6.18 -12.49
N VAL A 30 3.87 5.74 -13.76
CA VAL A 30 2.85 6.11 -14.75
C VAL A 30 1.46 5.72 -14.26
N VAL A 31 1.31 4.52 -13.70
CA VAL A 31 0.03 4.07 -13.14
C VAL A 31 -0.36 4.89 -11.90
N ALA A 32 0.57 5.20 -11.01
CA ALA A 32 0.29 6.04 -9.85
C ALA A 32 -0.22 7.43 -10.28
N VAL A 33 0.45 8.07 -11.25
CA VAL A 33 0.04 9.39 -11.78
C VAL A 33 -1.31 9.31 -12.49
N ALA A 34 -1.55 8.27 -13.28
CA ALA A 34 -2.84 8.06 -13.95
C ALA A 34 -3.99 7.90 -12.95
N LEU A 35 -3.76 7.17 -11.85
CA LEU A 35 -4.74 7.00 -10.77
C LEU A 35 -5.00 8.32 -10.04
N ILE A 36 -3.97 9.12 -9.75
CA ILE A 36 -4.12 10.45 -9.16
C ILE A 36 -4.98 11.33 -10.07
N ALA A 37 -4.63 11.40 -11.37
CA ALA A 37 -5.34 12.21 -12.34
C ALA A 37 -6.81 11.78 -12.47
N GLN A 38 -7.09 10.47 -12.55
CA GLN A 38 -8.45 9.94 -12.62
C GLN A 38 -9.26 10.30 -11.37
N GLN A 39 -8.70 10.15 -10.18
CA GLN A 39 -9.41 10.43 -8.93
C GLN A 39 -9.62 11.92 -8.70
N ARG A 40 -8.65 12.76 -9.06
CA ARG A 40 -8.79 14.23 -9.04
C ARG A 40 -9.90 14.70 -9.99
N ARG A 41 -9.97 14.12 -11.20
CA ARG A 41 -11.06 14.39 -12.16
C ARG A 41 -12.42 13.92 -11.65
N ALA A 42 -12.46 12.89 -10.82
CA ALA A 42 -13.67 12.41 -10.15
C ALA A 42 -14.05 13.20 -8.89
N GLY A 43 -13.35 14.31 -8.59
CA GLY A 43 -13.65 15.17 -7.44
C GLY A 43 -13.10 14.68 -6.10
N ALA A 44 -12.18 13.70 -6.10
CA ALA A 44 -11.56 13.25 -4.86
C ALA A 44 -10.70 14.37 -4.23
N GLY A 45 -10.92 14.61 -2.94
CA GLY A 45 -10.07 15.49 -2.14
C GLY A 45 -8.69 14.87 -1.93
N PHE A 46 -7.69 15.71 -1.63
CA PHE A 46 -6.31 15.28 -1.38
C PHE A 46 -6.18 14.25 -0.25
N ASP A 47 -7.05 14.33 0.76
CA ASP A 47 -7.10 13.38 1.87
C ASP A 47 -7.35 11.94 1.41
N ALA A 48 -8.08 11.75 0.31
CA ALA A 48 -8.36 10.45 -0.27
C ALA A 48 -7.22 9.93 -1.17
N LEU A 49 -6.19 10.76 -1.41
CA LEU A 49 -5.08 10.51 -2.34
C LEU A 49 -3.73 10.34 -1.64
N ILE A 50 -3.71 10.31 -0.31
CA ILE A 50 -2.47 10.24 0.48
C ILE A 50 -1.60 9.06 0.04
N ILE A 51 -2.22 7.89 -0.16
CA ILE A 51 -1.51 6.69 -0.57
C ILE A 51 -1.07 6.74 -2.04
N GLU A 52 -1.89 7.30 -2.93
CA GLU A 52 -1.53 7.47 -4.34
C GLU A 52 -0.39 8.47 -4.51
N LEU A 53 -0.42 9.59 -3.78
CA LEU A 53 0.64 10.60 -3.77
C LEU A 53 1.94 10.02 -3.21
N GLY A 54 1.86 9.30 -2.09
CA GLY A 54 3.03 8.62 -1.52
C GLY A 54 3.60 7.56 -2.47
N SER A 55 2.72 6.82 -3.17
CA SER A 55 3.14 5.85 -4.19
C SER A 55 3.85 6.54 -5.35
N ALA A 56 3.29 7.64 -5.88
CA ALA A 56 3.91 8.39 -6.97
C ALA A 56 5.27 8.96 -6.56
N ALA A 57 5.38 9.54 -5.36
CA ALA A 57 6.64 10.06 -4.83
C ALA A 57 7.70 8.96 -4.70
N TYR A 58 7.30 7.80 -4.15
CA TYR A 58 8.19 6.64 -4.03
C TYR A 58 8.68 6.15 -5.39
N PHE A 59 7.78 5.88 -6.32
CA PHE A 59 8.15 5.35 -7.64
C PHE A 59 8.92 6.36 -8.48
N ALA A 60 8.69 7.67 -8.29
CA ALA A 60 9.51 8.71 -8.91
C ALA A 60 10.95 8.66 -8.40
N ALA A 61 11.15 8.58 -7.08
CA ALA A 61 12.48 8.45 -6.49
C ALA A 61 13.16 7.14 -6.90
N LEU A 62 12.43 6.03 -6.85
CA LEU A 62 12.96 4.71 -7.23
C LEU A 62 13.34 4.67 -8.72
N ALA A 63 12.52 5.22 -9.61
CA ALA A 63 12.84 5.31 -11.02
C ALA A 63 14.06 6.21 -11.26
N ALA A 64 14.15 7.37 -10.60
CA ALA A 64 15.31 8.24 -10.72
C ALA A 64 16.61 7.51 -10.33
N VAL A 65 16.61 6.77 -9.22
CA VAL A 65 17.77 5.95 -8.81
C VAL A 65 18.05 4.84 -9.81
N ALA A 66 17.02 4.11 -10.24
CA ALA A 66 17.19 2.97 -11.14
C ALA A 66 17.74 3.38 -12.51
N PHE A 67 17.31 4.53 -13.05
CA PHE A 67 17.83 5.06 -14.31
C PHE A 67 19.22 5.70 -14.17
N ALA A 68 19.53 6.30 -13.02
CA ALA A 68 20.84 6.90 -12.77
C ALA A 68 21.94 5.85 -12.52
N ASP A 69 21.62 4.80 -11.77
CA ASP A 69 22.51 3.69 -11.46
C ASP A 69 21.74 2.35 -11.49
N PRO A 70 21.72 1.66 -12.64
CA PRO A 70 21.00 0.40 -12.80
C PRO A 70 21.57 -0.74 -11.93
N GLN A 71 22.83 -0.62 -11.49
CA GLN A 71 23.54 -1.60 -10.66
C GLN A 71 23.59 -1.18 -9.19
N SER A 72 22.80 -0.16 -8.82
CA SER A 72 22.74 0.33 -7.45
C SER A 72 22.34 -0.78 -6.49
N GLY A 73 23.02 -0.85 -5.34
CA GLY A 73 22.62 -1.72 -4.23
C GLY A 73 21.19 -1.46 -3.72
N VAL A 74 20.59 -0.32 -4.07
CA VAL A 74 19.17 -0.02 -3.81
C VAL A 74 18.25 -1.06 -4.45
N HIS A 75 18.65 -1.67 -5.57
CA HIS A 75 17.84 -2.68 -6.25
C HIS A 75 17.52 -3.86 -5.32
N ASP A 76 18.51 -4.37 -4.58
CA ASP A 76 18.33 -5.49 -3.64
C ASP A 76 17.40 -5.16 -2.48
N TYR A 77 17.36 -3.89 -2.09
CA TYR A 77 16.48 -3.38 -1.02
C TYR A 77 15.13 -2.88 -1.55
N SER A 78 14.86 -2.92 -2.86
CA SER A 78 13.68 -2.31 -3.46
C SER A 78 12.36 -2.83 -2.89
N ALA A 79 12.26 -4.14 -2.61
CA ALA A 79 11.10 -4.74 -1.97
C ALA A 79 10.94 -4.28 -0.51
N ALA A 80 12.05 -4.21 0.24
CA ALA A 80 12.07 -3.73 1.63
C ALA A 80 11.68 -2.25 1.72
N LEU A 81 12.25 -1.40 0.85
CA LEU A 81 11.93 0.02 0.74
C LEU A 81 10.48 0.26 0.36
N SER A 82 9.92 -0.59 -0.50
CA SER A 82 8.52 -0.53 -0.88
C SER A 82 7.62 -0.77 0.32
N SER A 83 7.86 -1.85 1.07
CA SER A 83 7.11 -2.15 2.30
C SER A 83 7.32 -1.09 3.38
N ALA A 84 8.54 -0.57 3.54
CA ALA A 84 8.82 0.49 4.51
C ALA A 84 8.05 1.78 4.17
N THR A 85 7.99 2.13 2.88
CA THR A 85 7.26 3.31 2.42
C THR A 85 5.76 3.15 2.63
N LEU A 86 5.21 1.98 2.34
CA LEU A 86 3.81 1.67 2.63
C LEU A 86 3.50 1.73 4.14
N ALA A 87 4.40 1.21 4.98
CA ALA A 87 4.28 1.32 6.44
C ALA A 87 4.30 2.78 6.89
N LEU A 88 5.21 3.59 6.33
CA LEU A 88 5.31 5.01 6.64
C LEU A 88 4.04 5.77 6.24
N ILE A 89 3.55 5.57 5.01
CA ILE A 89 2.31 6.21 4.53
C ILE A 89 1.13 5.81 5.40
N ALA A 90 0.97 4.52 5.70
CA ALA A 90 -0.10 4.02 6.54
C ALA A 90 0.00 4.55 7.98
N GLY A 91 1.20 4.57 8.55
CA GLY A 91 1.49 5.12 9.87
C GLY A 91 1.22 6.62 9.96
N VAL A 92 1.70 7.41 8.99
CA VAL A 92 1.41 8.85 8.90
C VAL A 92 -0.09 9.09 8.79
N SER A 93 -0.81 8.29 8.00
CA SER A 93 -2.28 8.38 7.88
C SER A 93 -2.99 8.19 9.23
N LEU A 94 -2.47 7.32 10.11
CA LEU A 94 -2.97 7.15 11.47
C LEU A 94 -2.66 8.37 12.35
N LEU A 95 -1.43 8.87 12.27
CA LEU A 95 -0.97 10.00 13.10
C LEU A 95 -1.76 11.28 12.83
N ILE A 96 -2.13 11.53 11.57
CA ILE A 96 -2.94 12.70 11.19
C ILE A 96 -4.45 12.47 11.39
N GLY A 97 -4.86 11.32 11.95
CA GLY A 97 -6.27 10.99 12.21
C GLY A 97 -7.10 10.68 10.97
N LYS A 98 -6.46 10.44 9.82
CA LYS A 98 -7.11 10.13 8.54
C LYS A 98 -6.61 8.76 8.03
N PRO A 99 -6.98 7.63 8.67
CA PRO A 99 -6.50 6.31 8.29
C PRO A 99 -6.73 6.05 6.80
N PHE A 100 -5.72 5.57 6.07
CA PHE A 100 -5.82 5.44 4.61
C PHE A 100 -7.00 4.55 4.17
N THR A 101 -7.37 3.55 4.99
CA THR A 101 -8.51 2.69 4.67
C THR A 101 -9.85 3.41 4.73
N LEU A 102 -9.95 4.56 5.42
CA LEU A 102 -11.17 5.36 5.49
C LEU A 102 -11.63 5.82 4.11
N GLY A 103 -10.69 6.29 3.27
CA GLY A 103 -10.99 6.72 1.91
C GLY A 103 -11.44 5.57 1.00
N ILE A 104 -10.99 4.35 1.30
CA ILE A 104 -11.39 3.13 0.59
C ILE A 104 -12.79 2.69 1.06
N ALA A 105 -13.02 2.63 2.36
CA ALA A 105 -14.28 2.22 2.97
C ALA A 105 -15.45 3.13 2.56
N LYS A 106 -15.24 4.45 2.54
CA LYS A 106 -16.26 5.43 2.11
C LYS A 106 -16.82 5.16 0.70
N ARG A 107 -16.07 4.52 -0.19
CA ARG A 107 -16.52 4.22 -1.57
C ARG A 107 -17.53 3.07 -1.65
N THR A 108 -17.60 2.25 -0.61
CA THR A 108 -18.45 1.04 -0.56
C THR A 108 -19.47 1.07 0.57
N THR A 109 -19.52 2.18 1.31
CA THR A 109 -20.34 2.29 2.52
C THR A 109 -21.21 3.55 2.43
N PRO A 110 -22.49 3.50 2.84
CA PRO A 110 -23.40 4.65 2.79
C PRO A 110 -22.86 5.87 3.54
N GLN A 111 -23.17 7.07 3.06
CA GLN A 111 -22.60 8.33 3.59
C GLN A 111 -23.06 8.63 5.03
N GLU A 112 -24.25 8.14 5.41
CA GLU A 112 -24.89 8.31 6.72
C GLU A 112 -24.02 7.76 7.85
N VAL A 113 -23.19 6.73 7.57
CA VAL A 113 -22.34 6.11 8.58
C VAL A 113 -20.91 6.66 8.61
N TRP A 114 -20.52 7.52 7.66
CA TRP A 114 -19.14 8.02 7.53
C TRP A 114 -18.65 8.79 8.76
N GLY A 115 -19.56 9.47 9.46
CA GLY A 115 -19.26 10.24 10.67
C GLY A 115 -19.34 9.45 11.97
N LEU A 116 -19.81 8.19 11.92
CA LEU A 116 -20.02 7.41 13.13
C LEU A 116 -18.68 6.96 13.73
N LYS A 117 -18.53 7.14 15.05
CA LYS A 117 -17.32 6.71 15.80
C LYS A 117 -16.94 5.23 15.53
N PRO A 118 -17.88 4.28 15.47
CA PRO A 118 -17.56 2.88 15.12
C PRO A 118 -16.94 2.71 13.72
N PHE A 119 -17.40 3.49 12.73
CA PHE A 119 -16.87 3.43 11.35
C PHE A 119 -15.43 3.94 11.29
N ILE A 120 -15.15 5.06 11.94
CA ILE A 120 -13.79 5.61 12.03
C ILE A 120 -12.87 4.64 12.80
N ARG A 121 -13.32 4.13 13.96
CA ARG A 121 -12.54 3.19 14.79
C ARG A 121 -12.20 1.91 14.03
N THR A 122 -13.13 1.38 13.23
CA THR A 122 -12.90 0.20 12.38
C THR A 122 -11.75 0.45 11.40
N ASN A 123 -11.76 1.61 10.75
CA ASN A 123 -10.70 1.99 9.80
C ASN A 123 -9.35 2.24 10.49
N VAL A 124 -9.35 2.80 11.70
CA VAL A 124 -8.12 2.93 12.51
C VAL A 124 -7.52 1.56 12.81
N VAL A 125 -8.32 0.59 13.28
CA VAL A 125 -7.85 -0.77 13.58
C VAL A 125 -7.29 -1.46 12.34
N ILE A 126 -8.04 -1.41 11.23
CA ILE A 126 -7.59 -2.03 9.97
C ILE A 126 -6.29 -1.37 9.51
N THR A 127 -6.21 -0.05 9.49
CA THR A 127 -5.00 0.68 9.08
C THR A 127 -3.80 0.36 9.97
N ALA A 128 -4.00 0.20 11.29
CA ALA A 128 -2.93 -0.20 12.21
C ALA A 128 -2.38 -1.59 11.89
N VAL A 129 -3.25 -2.55 11.57
CA VAL A 129 -2.83 -3.90 11.14
C VAL A 129 -2.04 -3.84 9.83
N TRP A 130 -2.49 -3.07 8.85
CA TRP A 130 -1.74 -2.83 7.61
C TRP A 130 -0.36 -2.21 7.89
N THR A 131 -0.31 -1.20 8.75
CA THR A 131 0.94 -0.52 9.13
C THR A 131 1.92 -1.51 9.76
N GLY A 132 1.47 -2.31 10.73
CA GLY A 132 2.29 -3.32 11.39
C GLY A 132 2.76 -4.42 10.43
N ALA A 133 1.87 -4.91 9.56
CA ALA A 133 2.21 -5.90 8.55
C ALA A 133 3.30 -5.38 7.60
N PHE A 134 3.13 -4.18 7.06
CA PHE A 134 4.13 -3.57 6.18
C PHE A 134 5.47 -3.31 6.88
N ALA A 135 5.46 -2.85 8.14
CA ALA A 135 6.68 -2.64 8.91
C ALA A 135 7.44 -3.95 9.14
N ALA A 136 6.73 -5.02 9.52
CA ALA A 136 7.32 -6.34 9.71
C ALA A 136 7.86 -6.91 8.40
N THR A 137 7.10 -6.81 7.31
CA THR A 137 7.54 -7.22 5.97
C THR A 137 8.79 -6.45 5.53
N ALA A 138 8.83 -5.14 5.76
CA ALA A 138 10.00 -4.32 5.44
C ALA A 138 11.27 -4.78 6.18
N ALA A 139 11.15 -5.06 7.48
CA ALA A 139 12.26 -5.55 8.28
C ALA A 139 12.77 -6.92 7.78
N VAL A 140 11.86 -7.87 7.54
CA VAL A 140 12.23 -9.20 7.04
C VAL A 140 12.86 -9.13 5.65
N LEU A 141 12.29 -8.31 4.74
CA LEU A 141 12.85 -8.11 3.40
C LEU A 141 14.23 -7.43 3.45
N ALA A 142 14.45 -6.50 4.38
CA ALA A 142 15.76 -5.89 4.55
C ALA A 142 16.83 -6.91 5.00
N VAL A 143 16.45 -7.87 5.85
CA VAL A 143 17.33 -8.99 6.23
C VAL A 143 17.64 -9.87 5.02
N PHE A 144 16.64 -10.22 4.19
CA PHE A 144 16.88 -10.96 2.96
C PHE A 144 17.79 -10.21 1.99
N ALA A 145 17.56 -8.91 1.79
CA ALA A 145 18.41 -8.06 0.95
C ALA A 145 19.86 -8.05 1.43
N HIS A 146 20.08 -7.87 2.74
CA HIS A 146 21.41 -7.88 3.32
C HIS A 146 22.14 -9.23 3.18
N ALA A 147 21.39 -10.34 3.18
CA ALA A 147 21.92 -11.68 2.93
C ALA A 147 22.13 -12.00 1.44
N GLY A 148 21.94 -11.04 0.52
CA GLY A 148 22.01 -11.25 -0.93
C GLY A 148 20.82 -12.01 -1.53
N GLN A 149 19.72 -12.13 -0.78
CA GLN A 149 18.51 -12.88 -1.14
C GLN A 149 17.29 -11.98 -1.38
N GLY A 150 17.50 -10.68 -1.66
CA GLY A 150 16.43 -9.69 -1.84
C GLY A 150 15.42 -10.04 -2.94
N HIS A 151 15.86 -10.80 -3.95
CA HIS A 151 15.04 -11.26 -5.08
C HIS A 151 14.74 -12.78 -5.05
N SER A 152 14.95 -13.43 -3.91
CA SER A 152 14.67 -14.86 -3.74
C SER A 152 13.16 -15.14 -3.73
N THR A 153 12.78 -16.39 -4.01
CA THR A 153 11.39 -16.86 -3.85
C THR A 153 10.87 -16.62 -2.43
N ALA A 154 11.72 -16.75 -1.41
CA ALA A 154 11.35 -16.48 -0.02
C ALA A 154 11.04 -15.00 0.22
N ALA A 155 11.80 -14.09 -0.38
CA ALA A 155 11.53 -12.65 -0.31
C ALA A 155 10.19 -12.33 -1.01
N THR A 156 9.95 -12.88 -2.20
CA THR A 156 8.66 -12.72 -2.91
C THR A 156 7.48 -13.25 -2.09
N LEU A 157 7.60 -14.44 -1.50
CA LEU A 157 6.55 -15.01 -0.64
C LEU A 157 6.30 -14.14 0.61
N THR A 158 7.36 -13.59 1.20
CA THR A 158 7.26 -12.66 2.34
C THR A 158 6.50 -11.40 1.95
N GLN A 159 6.82 -10.83 0.77
CA GLN A 159 6.13 -9.66 0.26
C GLN A 159 4.65 -9.95 0.00
N VAL A 160 4.32 -11.08 -0.65
CA VAL A 160 2.94 -11.52 -0.88
C VAL A 160 2.18 -11.71 0.43
N ALA A 161 2.78 -12.37 1.42
CA ALA A 161 2.19 -12.54 2.75
C ALA A 161 1.92 -11.19 3.43
N GLY A 162 2.82 -10.21 3.26
CA GLY A 162 2.67 -8.84 3.76
C GLY A 162 1.43 -8.10 3.25
N PHE A 163 0.91 -8.45 2.07
CA PHE A 163 -0.35 -7.93 1.55
C PHE A 163 -1.54 -8.86 1.86
N ALA A 164 -1.36 -10.17 1.73
CA ALA A 164 -2.43 -11.15 1.88
C ALA A 164 -2.98 -11.20 3.31
N LEU A 165 -2.10 -11.22 4.32
CA LEU A 165 -2.49 -11.29 5.73
C LEU A 165 -3.37 -10.11 6.17
N PRO A 166 -2.96 -8.84 6.00
CA PRO A 166 -3.82 -7.72 6.40
C PRO A 166 -5.09 -7.61 5.53
N MET A 167 -5.06 -8.07 4.28
CA MET A 167 -6.26 -8.11 3.44
C MET A 167 -7.28 -9.14 3.96
N VAL A 168 -6.85 -10.36 4.29
CA VAL A 168 -7.72 -11.38 4.91
C VAL A 168 -8.25 -10.90 6.26
N PHE A 169 -7.40 -10.29 7.08
CA PHE A 169 -7.83 -9.67 8.34
C PHE A 169 -8.92 -8.62 8.11
N THR A 170 -8.73 -7.73 7.13
CA THR A 170 -9.70 -6.68 6.78
C THR A 170 -11.06 -7.27 6.45
N VAL A 171 -11.11 -8.27 5.56
CA VAL A 171 -12.36 -8.92 5.14
C VAL A 171 -13.07 -9.58 6.33
N ARG A 172 -12.33 -10.35 7.14
CA ARG A 172 -12.90 -11.03 8.31
C ARG A 172 -13.37 -10.06 9.39
N TYR A 173 -12.60 -8.99 9.63
CA TYR A 173 -12.93 -8.00 10.64
C TYR A 173 -14.17 -7.19 10.27
N VAL A 174 -14.29 -6.76 9.01
CA VAL A 174 -15.48 -6.08 8.51
C VAL A 174 -16.72 -6.98 8.62
N ALA A 175 -16.61 -8.24 8.22
CA ALA A 175 -17.72 -9.20 8.36
C ALA A 175 -18.16 -9.37 9.83
N ALA A 176 -17.20 -9.48 10.76
CA ALA A 176 -17.49 -9.60 12.18
C ALA A 176 -18.13 -8.34 12.77
N VAL A 177 -17.74 -7.15 12.32
CA VAL A 177 -18.35 -5.88 12.72
C VAL A 177 -19.79 -5.78 12.21
N GLN A 178 -20.05 -6.18 10.96
CA GLN A 178 -21.40 -6.19 10.38
C GLN A 178 -22.32 -7.18 11.08
N ALA A 179 -21.84 -8.39 11.38
CA ALA A 179 -22.63 -9.40 12.11
C ALA A 179 -23.07 -8.91 13.50
N LYS A 180 -22.24 -8.10 14.19
CA LYS A 180 -22.56 -7.51 15.49
C LYS A 180 -23.53 -6.32 15.41
N ALA A 181 -23.65 -5.69 14.25
CA ALA A 181 -24.55 -4.55 14.06
C ALA A 181 -26.03 -4.96 13.90
N GLY A 182 -26.30 -6.27 13.69
CA GLY A 182 -27.65 -6.82 13.49
C GLY A 182 -28.25 -6.48 12.12
N PRO A 183 -29.15 -7.31 11.56
CA PRO A 183 -29.95 -6.90 10.40
C PRO A 183 -30.88 -5.77 10.86
N SER A 184 -30.70 -4.58 10.27
CA SER A 184 -31.67 -3.47 10.35
C SER A 184 -32.98 -3.84 9.70
#